data_AF-A0A5J9SHK8-F1
#
_entry.id   AF-A0A5J9SHK8-F1
#
_cell.length_a   1.000
_cell.length_b   1.000
_cell.length_c   1.000
_cell.angle_alpha   90.00
_cell.angle_beta   90.00
_cell.angle_gamma   90.00
#
_symmetry.space_group_name_H-M   'P 1'
#
loop_
_entity.id
_entity.type
_entity.pdbx_description
1 polymer ?
#
loop_
_entity_poly.entity_id
_entity_poly.type
_entity_poly.pdbx_seq_one_letter_code
_entity_poly.pdbx_strand_id
1 'polypeptide(L)'
;MAVHREWAGRLGTDAKGNRVILLNDAGARLVEATADVALSNISPPEPSPELLSLCPSGDDGANKELMLVQVTRFTCGSFAVGTTAHHQVADGLGRCSFMIAWGKAARGVAIDPIPVENIHTPDPSDNVATHTVHFSPEMVSKLKSKASTGVRRPYSSLQCVAAHLWRCITKARGLDGNTLTKFKIAVNGRPRMRNPRVPEDYAGNVVLWAQPATTVKDLLGNPLQYAVELISREVARIDDRYFRSFIDFVSSDAVEKEGLVPAETLVRCPDVFVSNLKGIPMYDLDFGTGKPFLFTRSHPPWEGYVFIMPPFCSDGSMDVQVCLFSRAMDIFKECAATRWKWLTHSYKLFLC
;
A
#
# COMPACT_ATOMS: atom_id res chain seq x y z
N MET A 1 2.95 -12.30 -23.58
CA MET A 1 2.50 -12.39 -22.17
C MET A 1 2.76 -13.74 -21.51
N ALA A 2 3.40 -14.73 -22.15
CA ALA A 2 3.51 -16.11 -21.62
C ALA A 2 4.27 -16.27 -20.28
N VAL A 3 4.95 -15.23 -19.80
CA VAL A 3 5.67 -15.19 -18.50
C VAL A 3 4.76 -14.92 -17.29
N HIS A 4 3.51 -14.52 -17.50
CA HIS A 4 2.56 -14.13 -16.44
C HIS A 4 1.21 -14.87 -16.57
N ARG A 5 1.25 -16.20 -16.65
CA ARG A 5 0.04 -17.04 -16.84
C ARG A 5 -0.86 -17.08 -15.61
N GLU A 6 -0.34 -16.76 -14.43
CA GLU A 6 -1.09 -16.68 -13.16
C GLU A 6 -2.26 -15.70 -13.23
N TRP A 7 -2.11 -14.57 -13.94
CA TRP A 7 -3.18 -13.57 -14.10
C TRP A 7 -4.26 -13.99 -15.11
N ALA A 8 -3.95 -14.94 -16.00
CA ALA A 8 -4.92 -15.59 -16.88
C ALA A 8 -5.53 -16.87 -16.27
N GLY A 9 -5.00 -17.34 -15.14
CA GLY A 9 -5.48 -18.52 -14.43
C GLY A 9 -6.78 -18.28 -13.64
N ARG A 10 -7.11 -19.22 -12.75
CA ARG A 10 -8.27 -19.17 -11.83
C ARG A 10 -7.87 -19.71 -10.46
N LEU A 11 -8.51 -19.27 -9.37
CA LEU A 11 -8.36 -19.97 -8.09
C LEU A 11 -9.09 -21.32 -8.11
N GLY A 12 -8.53 -22.31 -7.41
CA GLY A 12 -9.11 -23.62 -7.20
C GLY A 12 -8.37 -24.41 -6.13
N THR A 13 -8.53 -25.73 -6.13
CA THR A 13 -7.81 -26.66 -5.25
C THR A 13 -7.02 -27.71 -6.03
N ASP A 14 -5.93 -28.20 -5.44
CA ASP A 14 -5.18 -29.35 -5.97
C ASP A 14 -5.82 -30.69 -5.54
N ALA A 15 -5.21 -31.80 -5.96
CA ALA A 15 -5.66 -33.15 -5.61
C ALA A 15 -5.54 -33.52 -4.11
N LYS A 16 -4.94 -32.65 -3.28
CA LYS A 16 -4.86 -32.78 -1.82
C LYS A 16 -5.80 -31.81 -1.09
N GLY A 17 -6.51 -30.94 -1.81
CA GLY A 17 -7.37 -29.89 -1.25
C GLY A 17 -6.67 -28.56 -0.98
N ASN A 18 -5.37 -28.42 -1.26
CA ASN A 18 -4.65 -27.16 -1.07
C ASN A 18 -5.17 -26.10 -2.04
N ARG A 19 -5.31 -24.84 -1.60
CA ARG A 19 -5.63 -23.72 -2.50
C ARG A 19 -4.48 -23.47 -3.48
N VAL A 20 -4.79 -23.42 -4.77
CA VAL A 20 -3.81 -23.20 -5.85
C VAL A 20 -4.34 -22.26 -6.93
N ILE A 21 -3.42 -21.75 -7.75
CA ILE A 21 -3.72 -21.06 -9.00
C ILE A 21 -3.74 -22.10 -10.13
N LEU A 22 -4.90 -22.33 -10.71
CA LEU A 22 -5.08 -23.17 -11.89
C LEU A 22 -4.61 -22.38 -13.12
N LEU A 23 -3.46 -22.73 -13.68
CA LEU A 23 -2.88 -22.14 -14.90
C LEU A 23 -3.59 -22.67 -16.17
N ASN A 24 -4.88 -22.37 -16.26
CA ASN A 24 -5.80 -22.85 -17.31
C ASN A 24 -6.00 -21.86 -18.47
N ASP A 25 -5.25 -20.75 -18.49
CA ASP A 25 -5.29 -19.68 -19.50
C ASP A 25 -6.70 -19.15 -19.84
N ALA A 26 -7.64 -19.22 -18.91
CA ALA A 26 -9.01 -18.72 -19.06
C ALA A 26 -9.12 -17.19 -19.17
N GLY A 27 -8.00 -16.46 -19.19
CA GLY A 27 -7.89 -15.04 -19.54
C GLY A 27 -8.10 -14.07 -18.38
N ALA A 28 -7.49 -12.90 -18.49
CA ALA A 28 -7.77 -11.73 -17.67
C ALA A 28 -8.88 -10.89 -18.32
N ARG A 29 -9.64 -10.12 -17.53
CA ARG A 29 -10.66 -9.20 -18.08
C ARG A 29 -10.00 -7.91 -18.55
N LEU A 30 -10.35 -7.45 -19.76
CA LEU A 30 -10.04 -6.10 -20.24
C LEU A 30 -11.36 -5.40 -20.58
N VAL A 31 -11.51 -4.17 -20.07
CA VAL A 31 -12.64 -3.28 -20.33
C VAL A 31 -12.10 -2.04 -21.03
N GLU A 32 -12.70 -1.66 -22.16
CA GLU A 32 -12.46 -0.36 -22.78
C GLU A 32 -13.63 0.58 -22.46
N ALA A 33 -13.33 1.81 -22.06
CA ALA A 33 -14.30 2.79 -21.62
C ALA A 33 -13.97 4.20 -22.14
N THR A 34 -14.98 5.06 -22.19
CA THR A 34 -14.82 6.50 -22.48
C THR A 34 -15.42 7.32 -21.35
N ALA A 35 -14.85 8.50 -21.12
CA ALA A 35 -15.36 9.50 -20.18
C ALA A 35 -15.51 10.83 -20.92
N ASP A 36 -16.74 11.37 -20.94
CA ASP A 36 -17.13 12.56 -21.71
C ASP A 36 -16.70 13.88 -21.05
N VAL A 37 -15.47 13.88 -20.52
CA VAL A 37 -14.84 14.98 -19.78
C VAL A 37 -13.33 14.99 -20.06
N ALA A 38 -12.70 16.15 -19.96
CA ALA A 38 -11.24 16.25 -20.01
C ALA A 38 -10.63 15.89 -18.65
N LEU A 39 -9.55 15.11 -18.63
CA LEU A 39 -8.87 14.67 -17.40
C LEU A 39 -8.35 15.85 -16.57
N SER A 40 -8.01 16.98 -17.20
CA SER A 40 -7.67 18.25 -16.57
C SER A 40 -8.76 18.80 -15.64
N ASN A 41 -10.02 18.45 -15.89
CA ASN A 41 -11.17 18.94 -15.13
C ASN A 41 -11.41 18.09 -13.88
N ILE A 42 -10.80 16.91 -13.80
CA ILE A 42 -10.74 16.03 -12.63
C ILE A 42 -9.45 16.38 -11.85
N SER A 43 -9.31 17.66 -11.50
CA SER A 43 -8.10 18.25 -10.93
C SER A 43 -7.60 17.48 -9.70
N PRO A 44 -6.28 17.21 -9.63
CA PRO A 44 -5.74 15.85 -9.51
C PRO A 44 -6.51 15.05 -8.45
N PRO A 45 -7.13 13.91 -8.82
CA PRO A 45 -8.15 13.29 -7.99
C PRO A 45 -7.60 12.88 -6.62
N GLU A 46 -8.11 13.53 -5.57
CA GLU A 46 -7.99 12.99 -4.22
C GLU A 46 -8.60 11.58 -4.18
N PRO A 47 -8.15 10.67 -3.29
CA PRO A 47 -8.60 9.29 -3.31
C PRO A 47 -10.07 9.17 -2.84
N SER A 48 -10.97 9.22 -3.81
CA SER A 48 -12.41 9.35 -3.62
C SER A 48 -13.19 8.18 -4.26
N PRO A 49 -14.46 7.95 -3.87
CA PRO A 49 -15.28 6.87 -4.41
C PRO A 49 -15.46 6.93 -5.94
N GLU A 50 -15.42 8.11 -6.54
CA GLU A 50 -15.55 8.30 -8.00
C GLU A 50 -14.43 7.60 -8.77
N LEU A 51 -13.24 7.41 -8.18
CA LEU A 51 -12.14 6.65 -8.79
C LEU A 51 -12.44 5.15 -8.96
N LEU A 52 -13.44 4.61 -8.25
CA LEU A 52 -13.91 3.24 -8.47
C LEU A 52 -14.46 3.08 -9.90
N SER A 53 -15.09 4.12 -10.47
CA SER A 53 -15.63 4.09 -11.85
C SER A 53 -14.56 3.92 -12.94
N LEU A 54 -13.29 4.17 -12.61
CA LEU A 54 -12.16 3.98 -13.52
C LEU A 54 -11.58 2.56 -13.44
N CYS A 55 -12.06 1.70 -12.53
CA CYS A 55 -11.57 0.34 -12.32
C CYS A 55 -12.70 -0.69 -12.47
N PRO A 56 -12.42 -1.92 -12.95
CA PRO A 56 -13.44 -2.98 -12.96
C PRO A 56 -13.88 -3.36 -11.55
N SER A 57 -15.18 -3.57 -11.36
CA SER A 57 -15.73 -4.20 -10.16
C SER A 57 -15.12 -5.58 -9.91
N GLY A 58 -14.90 -5.92 -8.64
CA GLY A 58 -14.53 -7.27 -8.21
C GLY A 58 -15.74 -8.14 -7.85
N ASP A 59 -16.88 -7.53 -7.50
CA ASP A 59 -17.90 -8.13 -6.64
C ASP A 59 -19.07 -8.77 -7.40
N ASP A 60 -18.94 -9.01 -8.71
CA ASP A 60 -20.04 -9.42 -9.62
C ASP A 60 -20.59 -10.85 -9.38
N GLY A 61 -20.31 -11.46 -8.21
CA GLY A 61 -20.78 -12.77 -7.76
C GLY A 61 -20.24 -13.99 -8.51
N ALA A 62 -19.80 -13.81 -9.76
CA ALA A 62 -19.34 -14.86 -10.66
C ALA A 62 -17.91 -14.63 -11.19
N ASN A 63 -17.24 -13.55 -10.77
CA ASN A 63 -15.88 -13.21 -11.20
C ASN A 63 -14.88 -14.29 -10.77
N LYS A 64 -14.28 -14.95 -11.75
CA LYS A 64 -13.23 -15.96 -11.50
C LYS A 64 -11.85 -15.45 -11.92
N GLU A 65 -11.83 -14.41 -12.75
CA GLU A 65 -10.64 -13.71 -13.26
C GLU A 65 -9.76 -13.18 -12.12
N LEU A 66 -8.46 -13.39 -12.26
CA LEU A 66 -7.48 -13.01 -11.25
C LEU A 66 -6.92 -11.60 -11.48
N MET A 67 -6.99 -11.13 -12.72
CA MET A 67 -6.67 -9.76 -13.14
C MET A 67 -7.84 -9.21 -13.96
N LEU A 68 -8.24 -7.99 -13.64
CA LEU A 68 -9.21 -7.19 -14.37
C LEU A 68 -8.59 -5.82 -14.62
N VAL A 69 -8.69 -5.34 -15.86
CA VAL A 69 -8.12 -4.07 -16.33
C VAL A 69 -9.21 -3.22 -16.98
N GLN A 70 -9.20 -1.92 -16.76
CA GLN A 70 -10.01 -0.94 -17.50
C GLN A 70 -9.11 0.14 -18.10
N VAL A 71 -9.29 0.42 -19.38
CA VAL A 71 -8.66 1.55 -20.08
C VAL A 71 -9.74 2.57 -20.41
N THR A 72 -9.76 3.67 -19.64
CA THR A 72 -10.73 4.77 -19.82
C THR A 72 -10.08 5.89 -20.62
N ARG A 73 -10.64 6.26 -21.78
CA ARG A 73 -10.19 7.40 -22.61
C ARG A 73 -11.00 8.66 -22.29
N PHE A 74 -10.32 9.80 -22.15
CA PHE A 74 -10.93 11.11 -21.89
C PHE A 74 -11.01 11.95 -23.17
N THR A 75 -11.90 12.94 -23.22
CA THR A 75 -12.12 13.77 -24.42
C THR A 75 -10.89 14.60 -24.84
N CYS A 76 -9.96 14.84 -23.91
CA CYS A 76 -8.67 15.48 -24.16
C CYS A 76 -7.57 14.53 -24.68
N GLY A 77 -7.90 13.29 -25.06
CA GLY A 77 -6.95 12.29 -25.57
C GLY A 77 -6.10 11.59 -24.49
N SER A 78 -6.13 12.08 -23.24
CA SER A 78 -5.57 11.39 -22.08
C SER A 78 -6.31 10.07 -21.80
N PHE A 79 -5.69 9.16 -21.07
CA PHE A 79 -6.33 7.92 -20.61
C PHE A 79 -5.91 7.56 -19.18
N ALA A 80 -6.74 6.75 -18.52
CA ALA A 80 -6.44 6.11 -17.25
C ALA A 80 -6.44 4.59 -17.42
N VAL A 81 -5.60 3.89 -16.65
CA VAL A 81 -5.52 2.42 -16.60
C VAL A 81 -5.86 1.95 -15.19
N GLY A 82 -7.14 1.74 -14.92
CA GLY A 82 -7.59 1.16 -13.65
C GLY A 82 -7.39 -0.36 -13.64
N THR A 83 -7.11 -0.91 -12.46
CA THR A 83 -6.87 -2.35 -12.33
C THR A 83 -7.39 -2.89 -11.01
N THR A 84 -7.97 -4.10 -11.07
CA THR A 84 -8.51 -4.85 -9.94
C THR A 84 -7.91 -6.25 -10.01
N ALA A 85 -7.26 -6.71 -8.94
CA ALA A 85 -6.45 -7.93 -8.98
C ALA A 85 -6.53 -8.72 -7.67
N HIS A 86 -6.54 -10.05 -7.76
CA HIS A 86 -6.79 -10.94 -6.64
C HIS A 86 -5.53 -11.18 -5.77
N HIS A 87 -5.48 -10.62 -4.56
CA HIS A 87 -4.27 -10.55 -3.72
C HIS A 87 -3.72 -11.93 -3.25
N GLN A 88 -4.51 -13.01 -3.29
CA GLN A 88 -3.95 -14.35 -3.02
C GLN A 88 -2.95 -14.83 -4.09
N VAL A 89 -2.98 -14.27 -5.31
CA VAL A 89 -2.10 -14.63 -6.42
C VAL A 89 -0.69 -14.08 -6.21
N ALA A 90 -0.63 -12.79 -5.86
CA ALA A 90 0.59 -12.02 -5.77
C ALA A 90 0.45 -11.03 -4.61
N ASP A 91 1.55 -10.74 -3.92
CA ASP A 91 1.63 -9.41 -3.34
C ASP A 91 1.71 -8.41 -4.49
N GLY A 92 1.58 -7.12 -4.19
CA GLY A 92 1.64 -6.15 -5.27
C GLY A 92 2.99 -6.15 -6.04
N LEU A 93 4.06 -6.81 -5.56
CA LEU A 93 5.29 -6.96 -6.33
C LEU A 93 5.02 -7.65 -7.65
N GLY A 94 4.42 -8.83 -7.63
CA GLY A 94 4.03 -9.55 -8.84
C GLY A 94 3.00 -8.81 -9.67
N ARG A 95 2.09 -8.06 -9.03
CA ARG A 95 1.07 -7.25 -9.73
C ARG A 95 1.69 -6.16 -10.60
N CYS A 96 2.68 -5.41 -10.09
CA CYS A 96 3.30 -4.35 -10.89
C CYS A 96 4.32 -4.90 -11.89
N SER A 97 5.04 -5.97 -11.55
CA SER A 97 5.87 -6.70 -12.52
C SER A 97 5.05 -7.09 -13.76
N PHE A 98 3.82 -7.59 -13.57
CA PHE A 98 2.88 -7.82 -14.67
C PHE A 98 2.52 -6.56 -15.45
N MET A 99 2.23 -5.43 -14.79
CA MET A 99 1.89 -4.17 -15.47
C MET A 99 3.07 -3.64 -16.29
N ILE A 100 4.28 -3.61 -15.73
CA ILE A 100 5.50 -3.18 -16.43
C ILE A 100 5.81 -4.16 -17.58
N ALA A 101 5.63 -5.47 -17.38
CA ALA A 101 5.76 -6.47 -18.43
C ALA A 101 4.75 -6.29 -19.57
N TRP A 102 3.51 -5.90 -19.26
CA TRP A 102 2.49 -5.56 -20.25
C TRP A 102 2.88 -4.29 -21.03
N GLY A 103 3.35 -3.23 -20.36
CA GLY A 103 3.85 -2.02 -21.01
C GLY A 103 5.10 -2.23 -21.88
N LYS A 104 6.02 -3.11 -21.45
CA LYS A 104 7.16 -3.55 -22.27
C LYS A 104 6.67 -4.35 -23.49
N ALA A 105 5.77 -5.31 -23.30
CA ALA A 105 5.21 -6.11 -24.39
C ALA A 105 4.43 -5.26 -25.42
N ALA A 106 3.68 -4.25 -24.98
CA ALA A 106 2.97 -3.31 -25.84
C ALA A 106 3.92 -2.49 -26.75
N ARG A 107 5.14 -2.22 -26.27
CA ARG A 107 6.24 -1.57 -27.03
C ARG A 107 7.12 -2.56 -27.81
N GLY A 108 6.84 -3.86 -27.77
CA GLY A 108 7.70 -4.90 -28.36
C GLY A 108 9.07 -5.08 -27.67
N VAL A 109 9.23 -4.55 -26.45
CA VAL A 109 10.49 -4.58 -25.68
C VAL A 109 10.60 -5.89 -24.89
N ALA A 110 11.82 -6.43 -24.79
CA ALA A 110 12.13 -7.62 -24.00
C ALA A 110 11.71 -7.46 -22.53
N ILE A 111 11.10 -8.51 -21.95
CA ILE A 111 10.51 -8.48 -20.61
C ILE A 111 11.57 -8.85 -19.56
N ASP A 112 12.46 -7.92 -19.25
CA ASP A 112 13.24 -7.97 -18.00
C ASP A 112 12.37 -7.53 -16.80
N PRO A 113 12.44 -8.18 -15.63
CA PRO A 113 11.54 -7.94 -14.51
C PRO A 113 11.90 -6.70 -13.66
N ILE A 114 10.88 -5.95 -13.21
CA ILE A 114 10.95 -4.72 -12.38
C ILE A 114 9.70 -4.68 -11.44
N PRO A 115 9.77 -4.25 -10.16
CA PRO A 115 8.82 -4.68 -9.08
C PRO A 115 7.62 -3.75 -8.62
N VAL A 116 6.89 -4.11 -7.51
CA VAL A 116 6.01 -3.36 -6.50
C VAL A 116 4.83 -2.46 -6.99
N GLU A 117 3.61 -2.22 -6.40
CA GLU A 117 2.51 -2.85 -5.54
C GLU A 117 1.20 -1.96 -5.57
N ASN A 118 -0.06 -2.17 -5.07
CA ASN A 118 -0.95 -3.17 -4.34
C ASN A 118 -2.49 -2.72 -4.43
N ILE A 119 -3.67 -3.20 -3.90
CA ILE A 119 -4.32 -4.20 -2.95
C ILE A 119 -5.73 -4.65 -3.55
N HIS A 120 -6.54 -5.48 -2.87
CA HIS A 120 -7.93 -5.98 -3.13
C HIS A 120 -9.00 -5.52 -2.06
N THR A 121 -10.32 -5.68 -2.27
CA THR A 121 -11.43 -4.94 -1.58
C THR A 121 -12.34 -5.74 -0.61
N PRO A 122 -12.82 -5.09 0.48
CA PRO A 122 -14.17 -5.33 1.04
C PRO A 122 -14.98 -4.06 1.41
N ASP A 123 -16.27 -4.27 1.70
CA ASP A 123 -17.41 -3.33 1.91
C ASP A 123 -17.22 -2.19 2.95
N PRO A 124 -17.51 -0.91 2.61
CA PRO A 124 -17.38 0.24 3.52
C PRO A 124 -18.66 0.57 4.32
N SER A 125 -18.77 0.04 5.55
CA SER A 125 -19.86 0.37 6.49
C SER A 125 -19.50 1.43 7.55
N ASP A 126 -18.95 2.59 7.15
CA ASP A 126 -18.92 3.81 7.99
C ASP A 126 -18.51 5.07 7.18
N ASN A 127 -18.76 6.28 7.71
CA ASN A 127 -18.32 7.54 7.05
C ASN A 127 -16.82 7.80 7.30
N VAL A 128 -15.99 7.20 6.45
CA VAL A 128 -14.52 7.34 6.42
C VAL A 128 -14.12 8.21 5.23
N ALA A 129 -13.19 9.14 5.44
CA ALA A 129 -12.58 9.96 4.40
C ALA A 129 -11.10 9.61 4.21
N THR A 130 -10.60 9.73 2.98
CA THR A 130 -9.15 9.76 2.69
C THR A 130 -8.67 11.21 2.71
N HIS A 131 -7.43 11.43 3.15
CA HIS A 131 -6.72 12.69 2.92
C HIS A 131 -5.25 12.43 2.58
N THR A 132 -4.71 13.14 1.59
CA THR A 132 -3.30 13.07 1.21
C THR A 132 -2.50 14.13 1.97
N VAL A 133 -1.60 13.71 2.85
CA VAL A 133 -0.68 14.58 3.58
C VAL A 133 0.66 14.64 2.85
N HIS A 134 1.07 15.81 2.40
CA HIS A 134 2.39 16.05 1.83
C HIS A 134 3.42 16.37 2.92
N PHE A 135 4.47 15.56 3.04
CA PHE A 135 5.64 15.85 3.88
C PHE A 135 6.80 16.33 3.01
N SER A 136 7.12 17.63 3.09
CA SER A 136 8.27 18.20 2.37
C SER A 136 9.61 17.65 2.89
N PRO A 137 10.71 17.76 2.12
CA PRO A 137 12.03 17.30 2.55
C PRO A 137 12.47 17.87 3.91
N GLU A 138 12.11 19.12 4.22
CA GLU A 138 12.40 19.80 5.48
C GLU A 138 11.60 19.16 6.63
N MET A 139 10.31 18.84 6.40
CA MET A 139 9.47 18.17 7.40
C MET A 139 10.02 16.77 7.71
N VAL A 140 10.36 16.00 6.68
CA VAL A 140 10.95 14.66 6.81
C VAL A 140 12.30 14.73 7.57
N SER A 141 13.18 15.67 7.19
CA SER A 141 14.46 15.89 7.85
C SER A 141 14.29 16.26 9.32
N LYS A 142 13.32 17.13 9.65
CA LYS A 142 13.04 17.60 11.01
C LYS A 142 12.42 16.52 11.90
N LEU A 143 11.56 15.66 11.34
CA LEU A 143 11.06 14.46 12.03
C LEU A 143 12.20 13.48 12.34
N LYS A 144 13.08 13.21 11.36
CA LYS A 144 14.27 12.36 11.57
C LYS A 144 15.20 12.93 12.64
N SER A 145 15.50 14.22 12.60
CA SER A 145 16.33 14.90 13.58
C SER A 145 15.74 14.76 15.00
N LYS A 146 14.45 15.10 15.18
CA LYS A 146 13.73 14.99 16.46
C LYS A 146 13.64 13.54 16.99
N ALA A 147 13.59 12.54 16.10
CA ALA A 147 13.56 11.13 16.49
C ALA A 147 14.95 10.54 16.74
N SER A 148 16.01 11.12 16.15
CA SER A 148 17.35 10.54 16.12
C SER A 148 18.34 11.22 17.08
N THR A 149 17.87 12.08 17.98
CA THR A 149 18.70 12.70 19.02
C THR A 149 19.33 11.62 19.90
N GLY A 150 20.67 11.60 19.98
CA GLY A 150 21.43 10.70 20.86
C GLY A 150 21.57 9.24 20.40
N VAL A 151 20.97 8.81 19.28
CA VAL A 151 21.14 7.43 18.77
C VAL A 151 22.31 7.30 17.79
N ARG A 152 23.09 6.22 17.95
CA ARG A 152 24.30 5.90 17.16
C ARG A 152 24.08 5.81 15.64
N ARG A 153 22.86 5.50 15.21
CA ARG A 153 22.44 5.47 13.80
C ARG A 153 21.08 6.16 13.69
N PRO A 154 20.91 7.19 12.82
CA PRO A 154 19.62 7.82 12.62
C PRO A 154 18.56 6.85 12.11
N TYR A 155 17.32 7.04 12.54
CA TYR A 155 16.18 6.26 12.07
C TYR A 155 15.83 6.61 10.61
N SER A 156 15.23 5.66 9.89
CA SER A 156 14.85 5.89 8.49
C SER A 156 13.74 6.93 8.38
N SER A 157 13.69 7.63 7.24
CA SER A 157 12.64 8.60 6.92
C SER A 157 11.24 7.99 7.07
N LEU A 158 11.08 6.75 6.58
CA LEU A 158 9.88 5.93 6.68
C LEU A 158 9.42 5.73 8.13
N GLN A 159 10.30 5.24 9.02
CA GLN A 159 9.95 4.97 10.42
C GLN A 159 9.56 6.26 11.17
N CYS A 160 10.24 7.37 10.88
CA CYS A 160 9.95 8.68 11.50
C CYS A 160 8.60 9.26 11.08
N VAL A 161 8.23 9.17 9.80
CA VAL A 161 6.91 9.59 9.30
C VAL A 161 5.82 8.65 9.82
N ALA A 162 6.02 7.33 9.75
CA ALA A 162 5.08 6.33 10.24
C ALA A 162 4.77 6.49 11.75
N ALA A 163 5.79 6.71 12.59
CA ALA A 163 5.62 6.95 14.02
C ALA A 163 4.88 8.27 14.32
N HIS A 164 5.14 9.32 13.54
CA HIS A 164 4.44 10.59 13.69
C HIS A 164 2.95 10.46 13.33
N LEU A 165 2.66 9.74 12.24
CA LEU A 165 1.30 9.45 11.80
C LEU A 165 0.54 8.58 12.82
N TRP A 166 1.16 7.52 13.37
CA TRP A 166 0.55 6.70 14.43
C TRP A 166 0.08 7.59 15.59
N ARG A 167 0.97 8.43 16.12
CA ARG A 167 0.64 9.36 17.21
C ARG A 167 -0.47 10.33 16.84
N CYS A 168 -0.48 10.85 15.61
CA CYS A 168 -1.50 11.80 15.19
C CYS A 168 -2.87 11.15 14.95
N ILE A 169 -2.91 9.94 14.40
CA ILE A 169 -4.14 9.14 14.29
C ILE A 169 -4.67 8.80 15.69
N THR A 170 -3.82 8.33 16.60
CA THR A 170 -4.22 8.03 17.99
C THR A 170 -4.72 9.29 18.72
N LYS A 171 -4.06 10.44 18.57
CA LYS A 171 -4.53 11.72 19.13
C LYS A 171 -5.90 12.13 18.54
N ALA A 172 -6.06 12.03 17.23
CA ALA A 172 -7.27 12.43 16.53
C ALA A 172 -8.48 11.55 16.84
N ARG A 173 -8.26 10.27 17.16
CA ARG A 173 -9.30 9.33 17.63
C ARG A 173 -9.77 9.57 19.06
N GLY A 174 -9.08 10.39 19.87
CA GLY A 174 -9.51 10.77 21.23
C GLY A 174 -9.63 9.60 22.23
N LEU A 175 -8.82 8.56 22.08
CA LEU A 175 -8.93 7.30 22.82
C LEU A 175 -8.55 7.42 24.31
N ASP A 176 -9.10 6.54 25.16
CA ASP A 176 -8.69 6.43 26.57
C ASP A 176 -7.20 6.07 26.69
N GLY A 177 -6.52 6.67 27.67
CA GLY A 177 -5.08 6.53 27.87
C GLY A 177 -4.61 5.09 28.10
N ASN A 178 -5.42 4.22 28.69
CA ASN A 178 -5.05 2.83 28.98
C ASN A 178 -5.35 1.89 27.80
N THR A 179 -6.03 2.39 26.75
CA THR A 179 -6.31 1.62 25.53
C THR A 179 -4.99 1.16 24.89
N LEU A 180 -4.88 -0.12 24.56
CA LEU A 180 -3.79 -0.64 23.75
C LEU A 180 -4.04 -0.26 22.28
N THR A 181 -3.04 0.29 21.61
CA THR A 181 -3.03 0.51 20.16
C THR A 181 -1.84 -0.24 19.54
N LYS A 182 -2.05 -0.87 18.39
CA LYS A 182 -1.05 -1.57 17.59
C LYS A 182 -0.89 -0.90 16.23
N PHE A 183 0.32 -0.94 15.70
CA PHE A 183 0.67 -0.34 14.42
C PHE A 183 1.21 -1.42 13.48
N LYS A 184 0.34 -1.96 12.62
CA LYS A 184 0.56 -3.12 11.74
C LYS A 184 1.31 -2.67 10.48
N ILE A 185 2.60 -2.98 10.39
CA ILE A 185 3.50 -2.55 9.31
C ILE A 185 3.74 -3.71 8.35
N ALA A 186 3.51 -3.52 7.05
CA ALA A 186 3.93 -4.47 6.01
C ALA A 186 5.47 -4.50 5.85
N VAL A 187 6.06 -5.70 5.85
CA VAL A 187 7.50 -5.94 5.74
C VAL A 187 7.78 -6.88 4.56
N ASN A 188 8.43 -6.37 3.51
CA ASN A 188 8.91 -7.17 2.38
C ASN A 188 10.06 -8.12 2.83
N GLY A 189 9.88 -9.42 2.60
CA GLY A 189 10.82 -10.48 2.94
C GLY A 189 11.92 -10.74 1.92
N ARG A 190 11.77 -10.33 0.66
CA ARG A 190 12.76 -10.63 -0.41
C ARG A 190 14.18 -10.13 -0.13
N PRO A 191 14.41 -8.89 0.37
CA PRO A 191 15.75 -8.45 0.78
C PRO A 191 16.19 -8.98 2.16
N ARG A 192 15.36 -9.78 2.84
CA ARG A 192 15.59 -10.29 4.21
C ARG A 192 15.92 -11.77 4.20
N MET A 193 15.12 -12.58 3.50
CA MET A 193 15.37 -14.00 3.26
C MET A 193 16.61 -14.16 2.37
N ARG A 194 17.61 -14.92 2.81
CA ARG A 194 18.95 -14.98 2.19
C ARG A 194 19.44 -16.37 1.80
N ASN A 195 19.01 -17.42 2.49
CA ASN A 195 19.52 -18.79 2.31
C ASN A 195 18.41 -19.83 2.04
N PRO A 196 17.87 -19.95 0.80
CA PRO A 196 18.16 -19.14 -0.38
C PRO A 196 17.53 -17.74 -0.29
N ARG A 197 18.02 -16.83 -1.15
CA ARG A 197 17.40 -15.52 -1.36
C ARG A 197 16.18 -15.68 -2.24
N VAL A 198 15.08 -15.01 -1.88
CA VAL A 198 13.91 -14.96 -2.77
C VAL A 198 14.21 -13.98 -3.91
N PRO A 199 14.02 -14.37 -5.18
CA PRO A 199 14.26 -13.48 -6.33
C PRO A 199 13.41 -12.20 -6.26
N GLU A 200 13.95 -11.07 -6.70
CA GLU A 200 13.24 -9.77 -6.69
C GLU A 200 12.10 -9.72 -7.74
N ASP A 201 12.08 -10.67 -8.67
CA ASP A 201 11.05 -10.89 -9.69
C ASP A 201 10.00 -11.94 -9.29
N TYR A 202 10.15 -12.59 -8.14
CA TYR A 202 9.19 -13.59 -7.66
C TYR A 202 7.79 -12.98 -7.48
N ALA A 203 6.83 -13.44 -8.28
CA ALA A 203 5.50 -12.85 -8.38
C ALA A 203 4.56 -13.16 -7.19
N GLY A 204 4.80 -14.22 -6.41
CA GLY A 204 3.95 -14.58 -5.27
C GLY A 204 4.06 -13.63 -4.07
N ASN A 205 3.25 -13.85 -3.02
CA ASN A 205 3.31 -13.05 -1.80
C ASN A 205 4.60 -13.34 -0.98
N VAL A 206 5.35 -12.30 -0.57
CA VAL A 206 6.52 -12.40 0.33
C VAL A 206 6.52 -11.25 1.36
N VAL A 207 5.38 -11.07 2.03
CA VAL A 207 5.19 -10.04 3.06
C VAL A 207 4.88 -10.71 4.40
N LEU A 208 5.47 -10.19 5.47
CA LEU A 208 5.02 -10.43 6.85
C LEU A 208 4.76 -9.09 7.56
N TRP A 209 4.18 -9.15 8.75
CA TRP A 209 3.71 -7.96 9.48
C TRP A 209 4.47 -7.78 10.79
N ALA A 210 5.09 -6.61 10.98
CA ALA A 210 5.53 -6.18 12.30
C ALA A 210 4.33 -5.55 13.03
N GLN A 211 4.15 -5.84 14.32
CA GLN A 211 3.05 -5.31 15.13
C GLN A 211 3.54 -4.67 16.45
N PRO A 212 4.32 -3.57 16.39
CA PRO A 212 4.56 -2.71 17.54
C PRO A 212 3.24 -2.30 18.22
N ALA A 213 3.21 -2.40 19.55
CA ALA A 213 2.04 -2.15 20.39
C ALA A 213 2.42 -1.39 21.66
N THR A 214 1.55 -0.49 22.13
CA THR A 214 1.73 0.27 23.37
C THR A 214 0.40 0.92 23.81
N THR A 215 0.35 1.52 25.01
CA THR A 215 -0.84 2.27 25.46
C THR A 215 -0.93 3.63 24.76
N VAL A 216 -2.15 4.17 24.63
CA VAL A 216 -2.39 5.54 24.15
C VAL A 216 -1.63 6.57 24.98
N LYS A 217 -1.63 6.40 26.31
CA LYS A 217 -0.92 7.25 27.28
C LYS A 217 0.59 7.28 27.01
N ASP A 218 1.20 6.12 26.83
CA ASP A 218 2.65 6.03 26.58
C ASP A 218 3.01 6.55 25.19
N LEU A 219 2.22 6.21 24.17
CA LEU A 219 2.42 6.67 22.79
C LEU A 219 2.37 8.20 22.66
N LEU A 220 1.42 8.85 23.35
CA LEU A 220 1.23 10.30 23.27
C LEU A 220 2.09 11.06 24.28
N GLY A 221 2.33 10.51 25.47
CA GLY A 221 3.10 11.14 26.56
C GLY A 221 4.61 11.13 26.34
N ASN A 222 5.18 10.07 25.76
CA ASN A 222 6.62 10.00 25.50
C ASN A 222 7.04 10.85 24.27
N PRO A 223 8.34 11.15 24.06
CA PRO A 223 8.83 11.80 22.84
C PRO A 223 8.61 10.98 21.55
N LEU A 224 8.72 11.61 20.37
CA LEU A 224 8.58 10.93 19.07
C LEU A 224 9.52 9.71 18.95
N GLN A 225 10.74 9.84 19.47
CA GLN A 225 11.76 8.80 19.52
C GLN A 225 11.26 7.46 20.09
N TYR A 226 10.42 7.47 21.12
CA TYR A 226 9.82 6.25 21.71
C TYR A 226 9.00 5.45 20.68
N ALA A 227 8.16 6.14 19.90
CA ALA A 227 7.34 5.51 18.87
C ALA A 227 8.19 5.00 17.69
N VAL A 228 9.23 5.74 17.31
CA VAL A 228 10.16 5.33 16.24
C VAL A 228 11.02 4.15 16.68
N GLU A 229 11.48 4.11 17.93
CA GLU A 229 12.27 3.01 18.49
C GLU A 229 11.45 1.72 18.59
N LEU A 230 10.22 1.81 19.10
CA LEU A 230 9.26 0.72 19.16
C LEU A 230 8.99 0.13 17.76
N ILE A 231 8.73 0.99 16.77
CA ILE A 231 8.59 0.60 15.36
C ILE A 231 9.88 -0.05 14.84
N SER A 232 11.05 0.56 15.09
CA SER A 232 12.33 0.09 14.55
C SER A 232 12.72 -1.27 15.11
N ARG A 233 12.47 -1.51 16.40
CA ARG A 233 12.75 -2.79 17.07
C ARG A 233 11.89 -3.92 16.50
N GLU A 234 10.57 -3.74 16.43
CA GLU A 234 9.71 -4.81 15.91
C GLU A 234 9.94 -5.04 14.39
N VAL A 235 10.18 -3.99 13.60
CA VAL A 235 10.55 -4.13 12.17
C VAL A 235 11.91 -4.80 11.97
N ALA A 236 12.83 -4.71 12.94
CA ALA A 236 14.10 -5.44 12.90
C ALA A 236 13.94 -6.94 13.22
N ARG A 237 12.96 -7.32 14.05
CA ARG A 237 12.70 -8.73 14.45
C ARG A 237 12.12 -9.61 13.35
N ILE A 238 11.49 -9.03 12.32
CA ILE A 238 10.94 -9.77 11.17
C ILE A 238 12.07 -10.11 10.18
N ASP A 239 13.07 -10.88 10.61
CA ASP A 239 14.29 -11.22 9.84
C ASP A 239 14.18 -12.56 9.08
N ASP A 240 15.28 -13.02 8.46
CA ASP A 240 15.36 -14.31 7.75
C ASP A 240 14.87 -15.49 8.62
N ARG A 241 15.21 -15.48 9.92
CA ARG A 241 14.80 -16.52 10.87
C ARG A 241 13.31 -16.41 11.20
N TYR A 242 12.76 -15.21 11.34
CA TYR A 242 11.33 -15.01 11.55
C TYR A 242 10.51 -15.46 10.33
N PHE A 243 10.93 -15.11 9.12
CA PHE A 243 10.29 -15.59 7.89
C PHE A 243 10.30 -17.12 7.79
N ARG A 244 11.43 -17.78 8.11
CA ARG A 244 11.51 -19.25 8.15
C ARG A 244 10.65 -19.84 9.25
N SER A 245 10.75 -19.35 10.48
CA SER A 245 9.93 -19.84 11.60
C SER A 245 8.43 -19.68 11.36
N PHE A 246 8.00 -18.70 10.56
CA PHE A 246 6.61 -18.60 10.10
C PHE A 246 6.28 -19.67 9.05
N ILE A 247 7.14 -19.87 8.03
CA ILE A 247 6.99 -20.92 7.01
C ILE A 247 6.95 -22.31 7.64
N ASP A 248 7.86 -22.61 8.57
CA ASP A 248 7.95 -23.89 9.29
C ASP A 248 6.67 -24.13 10.11
N PHE A 249 6.14 -23.09 10.77
CA PHE A 249 4.89 -23.15 11.52
C PHE A 249 3.67 -23.42 10.60
N VAL A 250 3.50 -22.66 9.51
CA VAL A 250 2.36 -22.85 8.59
C VAL A 250 2.50 -24.07 7.65
N SER A 251 3.66 -24.73 7.66
CA SER A 251 3.88 -26.01 6.97
C SER A 251 3.82 -27.21 7.93
N SER A 252 3.47 -26.98 9.20
CA SER A 252 3.34 -28.02 10.22
C SER A 252 1.87 -28.29 10.53
N ASP A 253 1.55 -29.54 10.88
CA ASP A 253 0.20 -30.00 11.24
C ASP A 253 -0.51 -29.19 12.34
N ALA A 254 0.17 -28.26 13.01
CA ALA A 254 -0.41 -27.42 14.06
C ALA A 254 -1.57 -26.57 13.54
N VAL A 255 -1.48 -26.09 12.28
CA VAL A 255 -2.55 -25.29 11.65
C VAL A 255 -3.83 -26.12 11.55
N GLU A 256 -3.74 -27.35 11.04
CA GLU A 256 -4.89 -28.25 10.87
C GLU A 256 -5.38 -28.82 12.22
N LYS A 257 -4.46 -29.18 13.13
CA LYS A 257 -4.81 -29.79 14.43
C LYS A 257 -5.46 -28.81 15.40
N GLU A 258 -5.06 -27.54 15.39
CA GLU A 258 -5.64 -26.48 16.23
C GLU A 258 -6.73 -25.69 15.50
N GLY A 259 -7.00 -25.98 14.22
CA GLY A 259 -8.04 -25.33 13.41
C GLY A 259 -7.73 -23.85 13.11
N LEU A 260 -6.45 -23.50 13.01
CA LEU A 260 -6.01 -22.11 12.90
C LEU A 260 -6.33 -21.54 11.52
N VAL A 261 -6.86 -20.31 11.51
CA VAL A 261 -7.13 -19.54 10.30
C VAL A 261 -6.24 -18.30 10.23
N PRO A 262 -5.90 -17.79 9.03
CA PRO A 262 -5.21 -16.51 8.89
C PRO A 262 -5.98 -15.39 9.60
N ALA A 263 -5.31 -14.66 10.49
CA ALA A 263 -5.91 -13.56 11.24
C ALA A 263 -6.42 -12.45 10.30
N GLU A 264 -7.48 -11.75 10.73
CA GLU A 264 -8.12 -10.69 9.94
C GLU A 264 -7.08 -9.70 9.39
N THR A 265 -7.05 -9.54 8.06
CA THR A 265 -6.13 -8.61 7.39
C THR A 265 -6.55 -7.17 7.66
N LEU A 266 -7.86 -6.93 7.79
CA LEU A 266 -8.46 -5.65 8.17
C LEU A 266 -7.85 -5.12 9.48
N VAL A 267 -7.74 -3.81 9.55
CA VAL A 267 -7.44 -3.08 10.79
C VAL A 267 -8.62 -2.17 11.10
N ARG A 268 -8.91 -2.02 12.39
CA ARG A 268 -9.99 -1.19 12.93
C ARG A 268 -9.41 -0.38 14.10
N CYS A 269 -9.95 0.81 14.38
CA CYS A 269 -9.72 1.52 15.65
C CYS A 269 -9.79 0.55 16.86
N PRO A 270 -8.81 0.54 17.80
CA PRO A 270 -7.74 1.53 18.03
C PRO A 270 -6.44 1.30 17.25
N ASP A 271 -6.36 0.25 16.43
CA ASP A 271 -5.15 -0.13 15.69
C ASP A 271 -5.01 0.67 14.37
N VAL A 272 -3.82 0.67 13.77
CA VAL A 272 -3.48 1.39 12.54
C VAL A 272 -2.67 0.48 11.62
N PHE A 273 -2.94 0.50 10.31
CA PHE A 273 -2.16 -0.19 9.28
C PHE A 273 -1.28 0.81 8.51
N VAL A 274 -0.05 0.41 8.18
CA VAL A 274 0.77 1.13 7.19
C VAL A 274 1.39 0.19 6.16
N SER A 275 1.30 0.59 4.89
CA SER A 275 2.17 0.07 3.82
C SER A 275 3.06 1.16 3.25
N ASN A 276 4.30 0.79 2.92
CA ASN A 276 5.30 1.66 2.33
C ASN A 276 5.31 1.48 0.81
N LEU A 277 4.49 2.28 0.13
CA LEU A 277 4.45 2.35 -1.33
C LEU A 277 5.55 3.26 -1.93
N LYS A 278 6.61 3.64 -1.19
CA LYS A 278 7.72 4.44 -1.73
C LYS A 278 8.76 3.63 -2.53
N GLY A 279 8.88 2.32 -2.31
CA GLY A 279 9.87 1.48 -3.01
C GLY A 279 9.55 1.17 -4.48
N ILE A 280 8.58 1.87 -5.07
CA ILE A 280 7.61 1.32 -6.02
C ILE A 280 7.71 2.02 -7.37
N PRO A 281 8.16 1.35 -8.44
CA PRO A 281 8.31 1.92 -9.78
C PRO A 281 7.00 1.91 -10.59
N MET A 282 5.86 2.34 -10.00
CA MET A 282 4.64 2.58 -10.80
C MET A 282 4.91 3.55 -11.96
N TYR A 283 5.82 4.50 -11.73
CA TYR A 283 6.26 5.49 -12.71
C TYR A 283 7.25 4.95 -13.76
N ASP A 284 7.61 3.65 -13.77
CA ASP A 284 8.32 2.99 -14.88
C ASP A 284 7.37 2.25 -15.84
N LEU A 285 6.07 2.25 -15.57
CA LEU A 285 5.05 1.80 -16.51
C LEU A 285 4.98 2.74 -17.72
N ASP A 286 5.18 2.22 -18.92
CA ASP A 286 4.99 2.95 -20.17
C ASP A 286 4.50 1.95 -21.24
N PHE A 287 3.49 2.37 -22.00
CA PHE A 287 2.83 1.59 -23.06
C PHE A 287 3.25 2.03 -24.48
N GLY A 288 4.18 2.99 -24.60
CA GLY A 288 4.55 3.67 -25.85
C GLY A 288 4.05 5.12 -25.92
N THR A 289 3.45 5.62 -24.84
CA THR A 289 2.86 6.95 -24.73
C THR A 289 3.54 7.83 -23.68
N GLY A 290 4.59 7.32 -23.03
CA GLY A 290 5.26 7.95 -21.89
C GLY A 290 4.81 7.38 -20.54
N LYS A 291 5.52 7.82 -19.50
CA LYS A 291 5.27 7.44 -18.09
C LYS A 291 3.98 8.07 -17.56
N PRO A 292 3.36 7.54 -16.48
CA PRO A 292 2.15 8.10 -15.91
C PRO A 292 2.49 9.43 -15.20
N PHE A 293 1.69 10.48 -15.41
CA PHE A 293 1.87 11.73 -14.68
C PHE A 293 1.31 11.68 -13.25
N LEU A 294 0.50 10.66 -12.94
CA LEU A 294 -0.10 10.43 -11.62
C LEU A 294 -0.29 8.93 -11.40
N PHE A 295 0.00 8.48 -10.18
CA PHE A 295 -0.48 7.21 -9.65
C PHE A 295 -1.27 7.46 -8.36
N THR A 296 -2.46 6.87 -8.25
CA THR A 296 -3.30 6.93 -7.05
C THR A 296 -4.01 5.59 -6.83
N ARG A 297 -4.71 5.45 -5.70
CA ARG A 297 -5.36 4.22 -5.25
C ARG A 297 -6.88 4.42 -5.23
N SER A 298 -7.59 3.57 -5.96
CA SER A 298 -9.06 3.56 -6.09
C SER A 298 -9.76 2.74 -4.98
N HIS A 299 -9.15 2.60 -3.81
CA HIS A 299 -9.70 1.76 -2.73
C HIS A 299 -10.77 2.51 -1.93
N PRO A 300 -11.84 1.81 -1.47
CA PRO A 300 -12.74 2.39 -0.49
C PRO A 300 -11.95 2.75 0.79
N PRO A 301 -12.27 3.88 1.46
CA PRO A 301 -11.51 4.35 2.60
C PRO A 301 -11.76 3.45 3.83
N TRP A 302 -10.80 2.60 4.18
CA TRP A 302 -10.84 1.83 5.43
C TRP A 302 -10.23 2.61 6.58
N GLU A 303 -10.91 2.63 7.73
CA GLU A 303 -10.47 3.42 8.88
C GLU A 303 -9.13 2.91 9.45
N GLY A 304 -8.20 3.84 9.71
CA GLY A 304 -6.88 3.51 10.25
C GLY A 304 -5.85 3.03 9.21
N TYR A 305 -6.11 3.16 7.91
CA TYR A 305 -5.16 2.80 6.87
C TYR A 305 -4.26 3.97 6.46
N VAL A 306 -2.97 3.67 6.26
CA VAL A 306 -1.93 4.63 5.85
C VAL A 306 -1.14 4.05 4.67
N PHE A 307 -1.04 4.81 3.57
CA PHE A 307 -0.26 4.46 2.39
C PHE A 307 0.74 5.57 2.07
N ILE A 308 2.04 5.30 2.29
CA ILE A 308 3.12 6.23 1.94
C ILE A 308 3.44 6.03 0.46
N MET A 309 3.10 7.00 -0.38
CA MET A 309 2.97 6.82 -1.83
C MET A 309 4.31 6.75 -2.59
N PRO A 310 4.32 6.25 -3.84
CA PRO A 310 5.46 6.40 -4.73
C PRO A 310 5.66 7.89 -5.03
N PRO A 311 6.90 8.43 -4.89
CA PRO A 311 7.15 9.83 -5.13
C PRO A 311 7.04 10.15 -6.62
N PHE A 312 6.33 11.22 -6.98
CA PHE A 312 6.34 11.76 -8.34
C PHE A 312 7.71 12.38 -8.67
N CYS A 313 8.26 13.20 -7.76
CA CYS A 313 9.60 13.77 -7.85
C CYS A 313 10.56 13.14 -6.82
N SER A 314 11.81 12.90 -7.21
CA SER A 314 12.84 12.33 -6.32
C SER A 314 13.54 13.38 -5.43
N ASP A 315 12.80 14.39 -4.97
CA ASP A 315 13.29 15.52 -4.15
C ASP A 315 13.54 15.15 -2.67
N GLY A 316 12.98 14.03 -2.21
CA GLY A 316 13.06 13.57 -0.82
C GLY A 316 11.76 13.68 -0.03
N SER A 317 10.72 14.30 -0.59
CA SER A 317 9.38 14.41 -0.04
C SER A 317 8.67 13.06 0.13
N MET A 318 7.51 13.05 0.80
CA MET A 318 6.61 11.90 0.90
C MET A 318 5.15 12.36 0.91
N ASP A 319 4.38 11.97 -0.10
CA ASP A 319 2.92 12.03 -0.04
C ASP A 319 2.38 10.80 0.69
N VAL A 320 1.42 10.98 1.59
CA VAL A 320 0.85 9.90 2.39
C VAL A 320 -0.66 9.98 2.43
N GLN A 321 -1.32 8.97 1.87
CA GLN A 321 -2.78 8.84 1.94
C GLN A 321 -3.16 8.23 3.30
N VAL A 322 -4.06 8.88 4.03
CA VAL A 322 -4.51 8.47 5.36
C VAL A 322 -6.04 8.42 5.39
N CYS A 323 -6.59 7.27 5.78
CA CYS A 323 -8.02 7.00 5.81
C CYS A 323 -8.53 6.97 7.26
N LEU A 324 -9.47 7.85 7.62
CA LEU A 324 -10.02 7.99 8.98
C LEU A 324 -11.50 8.33 8.96
N PHE A 325 -12.24 8.01 10.03
CA PHE A 325 -13.59 8.54 10.21
C PHE A 325 -13.60 10.05 10.04
N SER A 326 -14.56 10.59 9.30
CA SER A 326 -14.61 12.03 8.99
C SER A 326 -14.58 12.92 10.25
N ARG A 327 -15.22 12.49 11.35
CA ARG A 327 -15.17 13.12 12.69
C ARG A 327 -13.77 13.30 13.30
N ALA A 328 -12.79 12.50 12.89
CA ALA A 328 -11.40 12.58 13.36
C ALA A 328 -10.47 13.29 12.37
N MET A 329 -10.92 13.50 11.13
CA MET A 329 -10.06 13.95 10.03
C MET A 329 -9.48 15.35 10.27
N ASP A 330 -10.25 16.28 10.81
CA ASP A 330 -9.76 17.66 11.01
C ASP A 330 -8.79 17.77 12.20
N ILE A 331 -9.02 17.01 13.28
CA ILE A 331 -8.05 16.87 14.40
C ILE A 331 -6.77 16.18 13.92
N PHE A 332 -6.87 15.25 12.96
CA PHE A 332 -5.72 14.63 12.31
C PHE A 332 -4.95 15.62 11.42
N LYS A 333 -5.63 16.39 10.55
CA LYS A 333 -5.03 17.46 9.74
C LYS A 333 -4.29 18.47 10.63
N GLU A 334 -4.94 18.93 11.70
CA GLU A 334 -4.28 19.76 12.70
C GLU A 334 -3.06 19.07 13.30
N CYS A 335 -3.14 17.80 13.71
CA CYS A 335 -1.99 17.12 14.32
C CYS A 335 -0.80 16.96 13.35
N ALA A 336 -1.06 16.54 12.11
CA ALA A 336 -0.04 16.41 11.07
C ALA A 336 0.60 17.78 10.73
N ALA A 337 -0.19 18.86 10.75
CA ALA A 337 0.29 20.22 10.50
C ALA A 337 0.81 20.96 11.75
N THR A 338 0.59 20.49 13.00
CA THR A 338 0.97 21.21 14.23
C THR A 338 2.38 20.89 14.73
N ARG A 339 3.36 21.17 13.87
CA ARG A 339 3.81 22.57 13.72
C ARG A 339 4.19 22.79 12.25
N TRP A 340 3.61 23.78 11.58
CA TRP A 340 4.17 24.91 10.80
C TRP A 340 2.98 25.79 10.38
N LYS A 341 3.17 27.11 10.19
CA LYS A 341 2.07 27.96 9.70
C LYS A 341 1.88 27.71 8.21
N TRP A 342 0.66 27.36 7.80
CA TRP A 342 0.26 27.39 6.40
C TRP A 342 0.41 28.82 5.86
N LEU A 343 1.37 29.04 4.98
CA LEU A 343 1.24 30.10 3.99
C LEU A 343 0.29 29.58 2.93
N THR A 344 -0.92 30.14 2.87
CA THR A 344 -1.89 29.89 1.81
C THR A 344 -1.33 30.43 0.49
N HIS A 345 -0.63 29.56 -0.24
CA HIS A 345 -0.29 29.79 -1.64
C HIS A 345 -1.03 28.73 -2.46
N SER A 346 -1.74 29.19 -3.48
CA SER A 346 -2.55 28.34 -4.35
C SER A 346 -1.72 27.22 -4.95
N TYR A 347 -2.26 26.00 -4.98
CA TYR A 347 -1.61 24.85 -5.63
C TYR A 347 -1.43 25.10 -7.13
N LYS A 348 -0.28 25.65 -7.50
CA LYS A 348 0.33 25.36 -8.79
C LYS A 348 1.14 24.08 -8.61
N LEU A 349 0.80 23.02 -9.34
CA LEU A 349 1.76 21.97 -9.59
C LEU A 349 2.95 22.62 -10.29
N PHE A 350 4.10 22.64 -9.64
CA PHE A 350 5.36 22.75 -10.35
C PHE A 350 5.59 21.41 -11.04
N LEU A 351 5.15 21.33 -12.28
CA LEU A 351 5.68 20.37 -13.24
C LEU A 351 7.19 20.65 -13.35
N CYS A 352 8.00 19.65 -13.00
CA CYS A 352 9.44 19.63 -13.22
C CYS A 352 9.76 18.97 -14.56
#